data_AF-A0A537ULB8-F1
#
_entry.id   AF-A0A537ULB8-F1
#
_cell.length_a   1.000
_cell.length_b   1.000
_cell.length_c   1.000
_cell.angle_alpha   90.00
_cell.angle_beta   90.00
_cell.angle_gamma   90.00
#
_symmetry.space_group_name_H-M   'P 1'
#
loop_
_entity.id
_entity.type
_entity.pdbx_description
1 polymer ?
#
loop_
_entity_poly.entity_id
_entity_poly.type
_entity_poly.pdbx_seq_one_letter_code
_entity_poly.pdbx_strand_id
1 'polypeptide(L)'
;HPRELTDTVRGAIGRLTRAGIPVLSQSVLLRGVNDDPAVLEALFRGLVAMRVRPYYLHHPDLARGTAHFRLGIEEGRRLIGALRGRVSGLCQPSYVLDIPGGHGKVPIGPHYATPGPAPEQWLVEDPAGRRHRYPPADETG
;
A
#
# COMPACT_ATOMS: atom_id res chain seq x y z
N HIS A 1 10.85 8.38 -0.83
CA HIS A 1 10.47 9.01 -2.13
C HIS A 1 11.35 8.45 -3.26
N PRO A 2 10.92 8.33 -4.55
CA PRO A 2 11.76 7.80 -5.63
C PRO A 2 13.10 8.53 -5.82
N ARG A 3 13.18 9.82 -5.45
CA ARG A 3 14.44 10.60 -5.42
C ARG A 3 15.51 10.01 -4.50
N GLU A 4 15.13 9.23 -3.49
CA GLU A 4 16.08 8.55 -2.59
C GLU A 4 16.71 7.30 -3.23
N LEU A 5 16.17 6.81 -4.36
CA LEU A 5 16.68 5.63 -5.06
C LEU A 5 17.84 6.01 -5.99
N THR A 6 18.88 6.61 -5.40
CA THR A 6 20.09 7.05 -6.08
C THR A 6 20.97 5.88 -6.50
N ASP A 7 21.98 6.11 -7.33
CA ASP A 7 22.94 5.08 -7.75
C ASP A 7 23.74 4.53 -6.58
N THR A 8 24.05 5.37 -5.58
CA THR A 8 24.68 4.94 -4.33
C THR A 8 23.81 3.94 -3.59
N VAL A 9 22.51 4.24 -3.46
CA VAL A 9 21.53 3.34 -2.80
C VAL A 9 21.34 2.05 -3.59
N ARG A 10 21.22 2.13 -4.93
CA ARG A 10 21.17 0.97 -5.82
C ARG A 10 22.39 0.07 -5.67
N GLY A 11 23.59 0.66 -5.63
CA GLY A 11 24.84 -0.07 -5.45
C GLY A 11 24.91 -0.79 -4.11
N ALA A 12 24.49 -0.13 -3.03
CA ALA A 12 24.45 -0.71 -1.69
C ALA A 12 23.47 -1.88 -1.59
N ILE A 13 22.22 -1.68 -2.02
CA ILE A 13 21.19 -2.72 -2.04
C ILE A 13 21.60 -3.88 -2.95
N GLY A 14 22.23 -3.59 -4.08
CA GLY A 14 22.76 -4.60 -5.00
C GLY A 14 23.76 -5.53 -4.33
N ARG A 15 24.62 -5.02 -3.43
CA ARG A 15 25.56 -5.88 -2.68
C ARG A 15 24.82 -6.82 -1.73
N LEU A 16 23.84 -6.30 -0.98
CA LEU A 16 23.04 -7.10 -0.04
C LEU A 16 22.27 -8.20 -0.75
N THR A 17 21.55 -7.84 -1.82
CA THR A 17 20.69 -8.77 -2.56
C THR A 17 21.50 -9.83 -3.31
N ARG A 18 22.68 -9.49 -3.87
CA ARG A 18 23.60 -10.48 -4.47
C ARG A 18 24.21 -11.44 -3.45
N ALA A 19 24.36 -11.01 -2.21
CA ALA A 19 24.76 -11.89 -1.10
C ALA A 19 23.61 -12.77 -0.58
N GLY A 20 22.42 -12.74 -1.22
CA GLY A 20 21.26 -13.52 -0.83
C GLY A 20 20.50 -12.95 0.37
N ILE A 21 20.81 -11.74 0.82
CA ILE A 21 20.14 -11.09 1.96
C ILE A 21 18.81 -10.51 1.48
N PRO A 22 17.65 -10.94 2.03
CA PRO A 22 16.37 -10.34 1.71
C PRO A 22 16.30 -8.89 2.19
N VAL A 23 15.88 -7.98 1.32
CA VAL A 23 15.74 -6.55 1.67
C VAL A 23 14.28 -6.15 1.57
N LEU A 24 13.77 -5.53 2.64
CA LEU A 24 12.40 -5.05 2.76
C LEU A 24 12.41 -3.53 2.94
N SER A 25 11.46 -2.84 2.34
CA SER A 25 11.26 -1.40 2.56
C SER A 25 10.09 -1.15 3.49
N GLN A 26 10.29 -0.23 4.43
CA GLN A 26 9.24 0.36 5.26
C GLN A 26 9.22 1.86 4.98
N SER A 27 8.13 2.35 4.41
CA SER A 27 7.92 3.77 4.12
C SER A 27 6.84 4.34 5.04
N VAL A 28 6.84 5.66 5.25
CA VAL A 28 5.73 6.37 5.91
C VAL A 28 5.02 7.23 4.85
N LEU A 29 3.69 7.25 4.88
CA LEU A 29 2.89 8.08 3.98
C LEU A 29 2.82 9.51 4.54
N LEU A 30 3.50 10.47 3.91
CA LEU A 30 3.69 11.82 4.42
C LEU A 30 3.13 12.85 3.45
N ARG A 31 2.33 13.78 3.98
CA ARG A 31 1.72 14.88 3.21
C ARG A 31 2.77 15.79 2.60
N GLY A 32 2.62 16.13 1.32
CA GLY A 32 3.56 16.96 0.57
C GLY A 32 4.91 16.27 0.25
N VAL A 33 5.05 14.97 0.54
CA VAL A 33 6.27 14.22 0.26
C VAL A 33 5.99 13.07 -0.69
N ASN A 34 5.09 12.15 -0.32
CA ASN A 34 4.77 10.97 -1.11
C ASN A 34 3.27 10.64 -1.09
N ASP A 35 2.43 11.63 -0.82
CA ASP A 35 0.97 11.56 -0.84
C ASP A 35 0.37 11.69 -2.25
N ASP A 36 1.04 11.11 -3.24
CA ASP A 36 0.62 11.09 -4.63
C ASP A 36 0.73 9.65 -5.19
N PRO A 37 -0.31 9.11 -5.85
CA PRO A 37 -0.28 7.74 -6.37
C PRO A 37 0.85 7.49 -7.39
N ALA A 38 1.17 8.46 -8.25
CA ALA A 38 2.26 8.32 -9.22
C ALA A 38 3.63 8.31 -8.53
N VAL A 39 3.79 9.11 -7.46
CA VAL A 39 5.01 9.10 -6.63
C VAL A 39 5.20 7.76 -5.92
N LEU A 40 4.14 7.23 -5.32
CA LEU A 40 4.17 5.91 -4.67
C LEU A 40 4.41 4.78 -5.68
N GLU A 41 3.76 4.83 -6.84
CA GLU A 41 4.01 3.88 -7.92
C GLU A 41 5.48 3.89 -8.35
N ALA A 42 6.06 5.06 -8.61
CA ALA A 42 7.46 5.19 -8.99
C ALA A 42 8.40 4.66 -7.88
N LEU A 43 8.11 4.97 -6.61
CA LEU A 43 8.85 4.45 -5.47
C LEU A 43 8.83 2.91 -5.44
N PHE A 44 7.65 2.30 -5.45
CA PHE A 44 7.51 0.86 -5.25
C PHE A 44 8.01 0.05 -6.44
N ARG A 45 7.78 0.52 -7.67
CA ARG A 45 8.39 -0.08 -8.87
C ARG A 45 9.92 0.01 -8.81
N GLY A 46 10.44 1.17 -8.39
CA GLY A 46 11.88 1.37 -8.23
C GLY A 46 12.50 0.46 -7.18
N LEU A 47 11.83 0.25 -6.04
CA LEU A 47 12.24 -0.69 -5.00
C LEU A 47 12.28 -2.13 -5.52
N VAL A 48 11.21 -2.59 -6.18
CA VAL A 48 11.14 -3.94 -6.74
C VAL A 48 12.21 -4.18 -7.80
N ALA A 49 12.49 -3.19 -8.66
CA ALA A 49 13.56 -3.27 -9.64
C ALA A 49 14.95 -3.47 -8.99
N MET A 50 15.14 -2.99 -7.76
CA MET A 50 16.35 -3.21 -6.96
C MET A 50 16.30 -4.49 -6.10
N ARG A 51 15.30 -5.36 -6.30
CA ARG A 51 15.03 -6.55 -5.47
C ARG A 51 14.72 -6.23 -4.00
N VAL A 52 14.15 -5.05 -3.74
CA VAL A 52 13.59 -4.69 -2.44
C VAL A 52 12.09 -4.90 -2.46
N ARG A 53 11.56 -5.66 -1.52
CA ARG A 53 10.11 -5.83 -1.38
C ARG A 53 9.52 -4.63 -0.62
N PRO A 54 8.58 -3.86 -1.20
CA PRO A 54 7.76 -2.92 -0.44
C PRO A 54 6.96 -3.70 0.60
N TYR A 55 7.30 -3.54 1.88
CA TYR A 55 6.71 -4.35 2.94
C TYR A 55 5.61 -3.58 3.66
N TYR A 56 5.96 -2.44 4.26
CA TYR A 56 4.99 -1.58 4.94
C TYR A 56 4.97 -0.18 4.35
N LEU A 57 3.75 0.34 4.19
CA LEU A 57 3.50 1.77 4.16
C LEU A 57 2.79 2.11 5.47
N HIS A 58 3.49 2.82 6.35
CA HIS A 58 2.95 3.25 7.63
C HIS A 58 2.09 4.49 7.46
N HIS A 59 0.91 4.47 8.06
CA HIS A 59 0.16 5.68 8.37
C HIS A 59 0.97 6.52 9.37
N PRO A 60 1.03 7.86 9.20
CA PRO A 60 1.70 8.73 10.15
C PRO A 60 1.25 8.48 11.59
N ASP A 61 2.22 8.36 12.48
CA ASP A 61 1.97 8.28 13.90
C ASP A 61 1.47 9.62 14.47
N LEU A 62 1.17 9.62 15.77
CA LEU A 62 0.80 10.82 16.52
C LEU A 62 2.03 11.48 17.18
N ALA A 63 3.21 11.41 16.54
CA ALA A 63 4.40 12.03 17.11
C ALA A 63 4.26 13.55 17.23
N ARG A 64 4.80 14.11 18.32
CA ARG A 64 4.80 15.56 18.53
C ARG A 64 5.61 16.24 17.42
N GLY A 65 5.04 17.29 16.82
CA GLY A 65 5.69 18.08 15.77
C GLY A 65 5.50 17.59 14.34
N THR A 66 4.91 16.40 14.11
CA THR A 66 4.72 15.84 12.75
C THR A 66 3.31 16.04 12.19
N ALA A 67 2.43 16.75 12.92
CA ALA A 67 1.01 16.88 12.57
C ALA A 67 0.75 17.43 11.16
N HIS A 68 1.61 18.32 10.65
CA HIS A 68 1.50 18.90 9.31
C HIS A 68 1.78 17.91 8.18
N PHE A 69 2.50 16.81 8.46
CA PHE A 69 2.72 15.72 7.51
C PHE A 69 1.59 14.68 7.52
N ARG A 70 0.60 14.81 8.41
CA ARG A 70 -0.42 13.79 8.61
C ARG A 70 -1.53 13.87 7.56
N LEU A 71 -1.98 12.69 7.15
CA LEU A 71 -3.16 12.49 6.32
C LEU A 71 -4.30 11.89 7.13
N GLY A 72 -5.53 12.05 6.65
CA GLY A 72 -6.65 11.25 7.16
C GLY A 72 -6.51 9.78 6.77
N ILE A 73 -7.07 8.87 7.56
CA ILE A 73 -7.06 7.42 7.25
C ILE A 73 -7.72 7.17 5.88
N GLU A 74 -8.89 7.77 5.63
CA GLU A 74 -9.60 7.65 4.36
C GLU A 74 -8.81 8.16 3.17
N GLU A 75 -8.07 9.26 3.35
CA GLU A 75 -7.18 9.81 2.32
C GLU A 75 -6.06 8.81 1.98
N GLY A 76 -5.42 8.21 2.99
CA GLY A 76 -4.42 7.17 2.78
C GLY A 76 -4.99 5.89 2.17
N ARG A 77 -6.19 5.46 2.56
CA ARG A 77 -6.90 4.33 1.95
C ARG A 77 -7.19 4.57 0.47
N ARG A 78 -7.63 5.78 0.11
CA ARG A 78 -7.85 6.19 -1.28
C ARG A 78 -6.56 6.17 -2.08
N LEU A 79 -5.46 6.68 -1.53
CA LEU A 79 -4.15 6.68 -2.20
C LEU A 79 -3.65 5.25 -2.49
N ILE A 80 -3.75 4.35 -1.51
CA ILE A 80 -3.38 2.94 -1.68
C ILE A 80 -4.33 2.22 -2.63
N GLY A 81 -5.63 2.49 -2.54
CA GLY A 81 -6.62 1.96 -3.47
C GLY A 81 -6.31 2.35 -4.92
N ALA A 82 -5.83 3.58 -5.15
CA ALA A 82 -5.44 4.04 -6.49
C ALA A 82 -4.21 3.34 -7.08
N LEU A 83 -3.39 2.66 -6.26
CA LEU A 83 -2.27 1.84 -6.74
C LEU A 83 -2.74 0.49 -7.26
N ARG A 84 -3.93 0.01 -6.85
CA ARG A 84 -4.50 -1.24 -7.34
C ARG A 84 -4.75 -1.13 -8.85
N GLY A 85 -4.38 -2.16 -9.59
CA GLY A 85 -4.47 -2.17 -11.06
C GLY A 85 -3.35 -1.38 -11.77
N ARG A 86 -2.68 -0.44 -11.09
CA ARG A 86 -1.52 0.28 -11.65
C ARG A 86 -0.23 -0.51 -11.53
N VAL A 87 0.01 -1.13 -10.38
CA VAL A 87 1.25 -1.89 -10.10
C VAL A 87 0.98 -3.36 -9.84
N SER A 88 2.00 -4.20 -10.05
CA SER A 88 1.92 -5.64 -9.75
C SER A 88 1.76 -5.87 -8.24
N GLY A 89 1.22 -7.04 -7.86
CA GLY A 89 1.05 -7.41 -6.44
C GLY A 89 2.36 -7.37 -5.63
N LEU A 90 3.51 -7.62 -6.28
CA LEU A 90 4.82 -7.52 -5.64
C LEU A 90 5.18 -6.08 -5.22
N CYS A 91 4.64 -5.09 -5.93
CA CYS A 91 4.85 -3.67 -5.61
C CYS A 91 3.88 -3.15 -4.54
N GLN A 92 2.84 -3.91 -4.18
CA GLN A 92 1.81 -3.45 -3.24
C GLN A 92 2.29 -3.67 -1.80
N PRO A 93 2.52 -2.61 -1.01
CA PRO A 93 2.83 -2.75 0.40
C PRO A 93 1.56 -3.03 1.21
N SER A 94 1.73 -3.56 2.42
CA SER A 94 0.66 -3.51 3.43
C SER A 94 0.58 -2.10 4.02
N TYR A 95 -0.57 -1.44 3.87
CA TYR A 95 -0.84 -0.16 4.52
C TYR A 95 -1.26 -0.39 5.97
N VAL A 96 -0.46 0.08 6.92
CA VAL A 96 -0.58 -0.26 8.33
C VAL A 96 -0.63 0.98 9.22
N LEU A 97 -1.31 0.87 10.35
CA LEU A 97 -1.33 1.86 11.42
C LEU A 97 -0.79 1.21 12.69
N ASP A 98 0.15 1.88 13.36
CA ASP A 98 0.60 1.47 14.68
C ASP A 98 -0.32 2.07 15.75
N ILE A 99 -0.95 1.23 16.55
CA ILE A 99 -1.90 1.69 17.56
C ILE A 99 -1.12 2.24 18.76
N PRO A 100 -1.38 3.51 19.17
CA PRO A 100 -0.74 4.10 20.35
C PRO A 100 -0.92 3.23 21.60
N GLY A 101 0.09 3.16 22.46
CA GLY A 101 0.06 2.30 23.64
C GLY A 101 0.59 0.88 23.41
N GLY A 102 1.16 0.60 22.23
CA GLY A 102 1.86 -0.66 21.96
C GLY A 102 0.94 -1.82 21.58
N HIS A 103 -0.28 -1.54 21.12
CA HIS A 103 -1.21 -2.57 20.67
C HIS A 103 -0.89 -3.15 19.27
N GLY A 104 0.24 -2.73 18.69
CA GLY A 104 0.79 -3.31 17.47
C GLY A 104 0.29 -2.66 16.18
N LYS A 105 0.75 -3.23 15.07
CA LYS A 105 0.51 -2.74 13.71
C LYS A 105 -0.70 -3.44 13.11
N VAL A 106 -1.70 -2.65 12.73
CA VAL A 106 -2.94 -3.15 12.13
C VAL A 106 -3.00 -2.76 10.65
N PRO A 107 -3.21 -3.71 9.72
CA PRO A 107 -3.52 -3.40 8.34
C PRO A 107 -4.81 -2.60 8.24
N ILE A 108 -4.73 -1.40 7.69
CA ILE A 108 -5.88 -0.49 7.50
C ILE A 108 -6.06 -0.14 6.02
N GLY A 109 -5.66 -1.05 5.14
CA GLY A 109 -5.82 -0.93 3.70
C GLY A 109 -7.28 -0.84 3.24
N PRO A 110 -7.51 -0.54 1.96
CA PRO A 110 -8.84 -0.53 1.36
C PRO A 110 -9.56 -1.88 1.53
N HIS A 111 -10.88 -1.82 1.71
CA HIS A 111 -11.76 -2.98 1.72
C HIS A 111 -12.45 -3.07 0.36
N TYR A 112 -12.30 -4.22 -0.30
CA TYR A 112 -12.86 -4.43 -1.64
C TYR A 112 -14.10 -5.32 -1.62
N ALA A 113 -14.54 -5.79 -0.45
CA ALA A 113 -15.73 -6.59 -0.30
C ALA A 113 -16.65 -5.93 0.73
N THR A 114 -17.91 -5.73 0.38
CA THR A 114 -18.96 -5.25 1.28
C THR A 114 -20.15 -6.20 1.26
N PRO A 115 -20.96 -6.27 2.33
CA PRO A 115 -22.20 -7.02 2.29
C PRO A 115 -23.07 -6.63 1.10
N GLY A 116 -23.64 -7.62 0.43
CA GLY A 116 -24.64 -7.46 -0.61
C GLY A 116 -26.07 -7.32 -0.05
N PRO A 117 -27.07 -7.12 -0.93
CA PRO A 117 -28.46 -7.01 -0.53
C PRO A 117 -29.08 -8.29 0.05
N ALA A 118 -28.51 -9.47 -0.22
CA ALA A 118 -29.01 -10.76 0.28
C ALA A 118 -28.09 -11.35 1.36
N PRO A 119 -28.61 -12.23 2.26
CA PRO A 119 -27.78 -12.98 3.20
C PRO A 119 -26.67 -13.74 2.46
N GLU A 120 -25.47 -13.76 3.04
CA GLU A 120 -24.27 -14.42 2.50
C GLU A 120 -23.76 -13.90 1.14
N GLN A 121 -24.42 -12.91 0.54
CA GLN A 121 -23.96 -12.24 -0.66
C GLN A 121 -22.98 -11.11 -0.31
N TRP A 122 -21.97 -10.95 -1.16
CA TRP A 122 -20.99 -9.88 -1.12
C TRP A 122 -20.99 -9.10 -2.43
N LEU A 123 -20.64 -7.81 -2.35
CA LEU A 123 -20.25 -6.97 -3.47
C LEU A 123 -18.74 -6.81 -3.44
N VAL A 124 -18.07 -7.35 -4.45
CA VAL A 124 -16.61 -7.30 -4.60
C VAL A 124 -16.23 -6.30 -5.68
N GLU A 125 -15.42 -5.31 -5.32
CA GLU A 125 -14.90 -4.31 -6.24
C GLU A 125 -13.64 -4.83 -6.95
N ASP A 126 -13.61 -4.76 -8.28
CA ASP A 126 -12.46 -5.12 -9.10
C ASP A 126 -11.43 -3.98 -9.22
N PRO A 127 -10.24 -4.20 -9.81
CA PRO A 127 -9.25 -3.13 -10.01
C PRO A 127 -9.70 -1.97 -10.90
N ALA A 128 -10.77 -2.13 -11.68
CA ALA A 128 -11.35 -1.07 -12.51
C ALA A 128 -12.48 -0.31 -11.77
N GLY A 129 -12.72 -0.61 -10.48
CA GLY A 129 -13.77 0.01 -9.67
C GLY A 129 -15.18 -0.54 -9.93
N ARG A 130 -15.32 -1.61 -10.72
CA ARG A 130 -16.63 -2.24 -10.97
C ARG A 130 -16.95 -3.20 -9.83
N ARG A 131 -18.22 -3.23 -9.41
CA ARG A 131 -18.70 -4.10 -8.34
C ARG A 131 -19.38 -5.34 -8.91
N HIS A 132 -18.98 -6.49 -8.38
CA HIS A 132 -19.44 -7.82 -8.79
C HIS A 132 -20.15 -8.51 -7.63
N ARG A 133 -21.27 -9.17 -7.88
CA ARG A 133 -21.93 -10.00 -6.86
C ARG A 133 -21.13 -11.28 -6.65
N TYR A 134 -21.00 -11.71 -5.40
CA TYR A 134 -20.37 -12.97 -5.03
C TYR A 134 -21.14 -13.67 -3.89
N PRO A 135 -21.59 -14.94 -4.07
CA PRO A 135 -21.54 -15.68 -5.33
C PRO A 135 -22.31 -14.93 -6.44
N PRO A 136 -21.94 -15.11 -7.72
CA PRO A 136 -22.73 -14.56 -8.82
C PRO A 136 -24.17 -15.07 -8.72
N ALA A 137 -25.13 -14.28 -9.20
CA ALA A 137 -26.50 -14.78 -9.31
C ALA A 137 -26.51 -15.99 -10.26
N ASP A 138 -27.29 -17.01 -9.94
CA ASP A 138 -27.46 -18.16 -10.84
C ASP A 138 -27.94 -17.65 -12.20
N GLU A 139 -27.09 -17.80 -13.23
CA GLU A 139 -27.48 -17.59 -14.62
C GLU A 139 -28.32 -18.81 -15.07
N THR A 140 -29.48 -19.02 -14.44
CA THR A 140 -30.43 -20.05 -14.88
C THR A 140 -31.76 -19.39 -15.19
N GLY A 141 -32.00 -19.19 -16.49
CA GLY A 141 -33.34 -19.09 -17.06
C GLY A 141 -33.92 -20.48 -17.32
#